data_AF-A0A4Q7V4K0-F1
#
_entry.id   AF-A0A4Q7V4K0-F1
#
_cell.length_a   1.000
_cell.length_b   1.000
_cell.length_c   1.000
_cell.angle_alpha   90.00
_cell.angle_beta   90.00
_cell.angle_gamma   90.00
#
_symmetry.space_group_name_H-M   'P 1'
#
loop_
_entity.id
_entity.type
_entity.pdbx_description
1 polymer ?
#
loop_
_entity_poly.entity_id
_entity_poly.type
_entity_poly.pdbx_seq_one_letter_code
_entity_poly.pdbx_strand_id
1 'polypeptide(L)'
;MKDVAAHAPRHSLRFDRLDALRGFALVWMAVFHVCFDLAHLKLVDGWNFYRDPFWTTQRSIIVSLFLLCAGMGQAIAHAQGQGWPRFWRRWAQVAGCALLVSAGSWLMFPNSFIHFGVLHAIAVMLIVVRLSADWGRWLWLAGLIAVLLPQFVQHELFNVRALNWTGLVTRRPVTEDYVPLLPWLGVMWWGMALGQALLAHRPQWLAGHLARPLQPLAVLGRWSLSFYMLHQPVLIGLLLAWRWLAG
;
A
#
# COMPACT_ATOMS: atom_id res chain seq x y z
N MET A 1 17.92 -21.65 46.55
CA MET A 1 16.61 -22.07 46.02
C MET A 1 16.17 -20.98 45.05
N LYS A 2 16.16 -21.27 43.74
CA LYS A 2 15.95 -20.27 42.67
C LYS A 2 14.45 -20.09 42.45
N ASP A 3 13.93 -18.90 42.73
CA ASP A 3 12.58 -18.51 42.33
C ASP A 3 12.54 -18.33 40.81
N VAL A 4 11.98 -19.33 40.14
CA VAL A 4 11.64 -19.27 38.71
C VAL A 4 10.38 -18.44 38.58
N ALA A 5 10.54 -17.13 38.37
CA ALA A 5 9.47 -16.30 37.85
C ALA A 5 9.06 -16.83 36.48
N ALA A 6 7.94 -17.54 36.44
CA ALA A 6 7.30 -18.02 35.22
C ALA A 6 7.09 -16.83 34.28
N HIS A 7 7.88 -16.77 33.22
CA HIS A 7 7.69 -15.84 32.12
C HIS A 7 6.38 -16.23 31.42
N ALA A 8 5.28 -15.60 31.81
CA ALA A 8 4.04 -15.67 31.05
C ALA A 8 4.38 -15.34 29.58
N PRO A 9 3.98 -16.16 28.60
CA PRO A 9 4.22 -15.86 27.21
C PRO A 9 3.54 -14.53 26.93
N ARG A 10 4.33 -13.50 26.57
CA ARG A 10 3.80 -12.25 26.03
C ARG A 10 3.09 -12.62 24.75
N HIS A 11 1.80 -12.93 24.81
CA HIS A 11 0.95 -13.02 23.63
C HIS A 11 1.09 -11.66 22.95
N SER A 12 1.88 -11.60 21.88
CA SER A 12 1.93 -10.41 21.04
C SER A 12 0.49 -10.10 20.67
N LEU A 13 -0.05 -8.98 21.14
CA LEU A 13 -1.40 -8.53 20.76
C LEU A 13 -1.52 -8.65 19.24
N ARG A 14 -2.40 -9.55 18.79
CA ARG A 14 -2.60 -9.84 17.38
C ARG A 14 -3.63 -8.87 16.85
N PHE A 15 -3.26 -8.12 15.81
CA PHE A 15 -4.12 -7.11 15.18
C PHE A 15 -4.87 -7.71 13.99
N ASP A 16 -5.58 -8.82 14.23
CA ASP A 16 -6.21 -9.65 13.19
C ASP A 16 -7.23 -8.86 12.35
N ARG A 17 -7.92 -7.87 12.94
CA ARG A 17 -8.90 -7.04 12.23
C ARG A 17 -8.24 -6.09 11.22
N LEU A 18 -7.10 -5.50 11.60
CA LEU A 18 -6.31 -4.69 10.67
C LEU A 18 -5.70 -5.55 9.56
N ASP A 19 -5.18 -6.73 9.91
CA ASP A 19 -4.69 -7.67 8.91
C ASP A 19 -5.82 -8.12 7.96
N ALA A 20 -7.04 -8.36 8.46
CA ALA A 20 -8.18 -8.70 7.62
C ALA A 20 -8.60 -7.56 6.68
N LEU A 21 -8.58 -6.30 7.15
CA LEU A 21 -8.84 -5.14 6.31
C LEU A 21 -7.80 -5.01 5.19
N ARG A 22 -6.52 -5.21 5.51
CA ARG A 22 -5.45 -5.26 4.51
C ARG A 22 -5.66 -6.44 3.54
N GLY A 23 -6.05 -7.60 4.05
CA GLY A 23 -6.41 -8.78 3.25
C GLY A 23 -7.52 -8.52 2.25
N PHE A 24 -8.60 -7.85 2.70
CA PHE A 24 -9.69 -7.42 1.84
C PHE A 24 -9.19 -6.51 0.70
N ALA A 25 -8.34 -5.52 1.01
CA ALA A 25 -7.75 -4.64 0.00
C ALA A 25 -6.90 -5.42 -1.03
N LEU A 26 -6.17 -6.47 -0.61
CA LEU A 26 -5.39 -7.34 -1.51
C LEU A 26 -6.27 -8.13 -2.47
N VAL A 27 -7.38 -8.71 -1.96
CA VAL A 27 -8.32 -9.45 -2.82
C VAL A 27 -8.96 -8.49 -3.83
N TRP A 28 -9.41 -7.31 -3.38
CA TRP A 28 -10.01 -6.32 -4.27
C TRP A 28 -9.02 -5.85 -5.35
N MET A 29 -7.78 -5.54 -4.97
CA MET A 29 -6.71 -5.21 -5.91
C MET A 29 -6.47 -6.32 -6.93
N ALA A 30 -6.40 -7.58 -6.51
CA ALA A 30 -6.20 -8.69 -7.42
C ALA A 30 -7.34 -8.81 -8.43
N VAL A 31 -8.61 -8.72 -7.98
CA VAL A 31 -9.77 -8.72 -8.88
C VAL A 31 -9.72 -7.54 -9.85
N PHE A 32 -9.38 -6.34 -9.37
CA PHE A 32 -9.22 -5.15 -10.20
C PHE A 32 -8.16 -5.38 -11.30
N HIS A 33 -7.02 -5.98 -10.97
CA HIS A 33 -5.99 -6.29 -11.96
C HIS A 33 -6.38 -7.40 -12.93
N VAL A 34 -7.14 -8.41 -12.52
CA VAL A 34 -7.72 -9.38 -13.49
C VAL A 34 -8.55 -8.63 -14.53
N CYS A 35 -9.44 -7.73 -14.10
CA CYS A 35 -10.25 -6.95 -15.03
C CYS A 35 -9.39 -6.03 -15.93
N PHE A 36 -8.34 -5.42 -15.37
CA PHE A 36 -7.39 -4.62 -16.15
C PHE A 36 -6.66 -5.46 -17.20
N ASP A 37 -6.15 -6.64 -16.83
CA ASP A 37 -5.40 -7.52 -17.72
C ASP A 37 -6.29 -8.06 -18.85
N LEU A 38 -7.56 -8.41 -18.56
CA LEU A 38 -8.53 -8.79 -19.58
C LEU A 38 -8.73 -7.67 -20.62
N ALA A 39 -8.86 -6.42 -20.17
CA ALA A 39 -8.98 -5.27 -21.06
C ALA A 39 -7.68 -5.01 -21.83
N HIS A 40 -6.52 -5.12 -21.16
CA HIS A 40 -5.20 -4.93 -21.77
C HIS A 40 -4.93 -5.96 -22.88
N LEU A 41 -5.33 -7.22 -22.67
CA LEU A 41 -5.22 -8.30 -23.65
C LEU A 41 -6.29 -8.25 -24.75
N LYS A 42 -7.20 -7.25 -24.71
CA LYS A 42 -8.33 -7.08 -25.64
C LYS A 42 -9.31 -8.26 -25.64
N LEU A 43 -9.50 -8.90 -24.48
CA LEU A 43 -10.47 -9.96 -24.28
C LEU A 43 -11.87 -9.43 -23.93
N VAL A 44 -11.95 -8.15 -23.57
CA VAL A 44 -13.18 -7.41 -23.30
C VAL A 44 -13.06 -6.02 -23.92
N ASP A 45 -14.14 -5.54 -24.53
CA ASP A 45 -14.21 -4.22 -25.15
C ASP A 45 -14.94 -3.21 -24.25
N GLY A 46 -14.60 -1.93 -24.40
CA GLY A 46 -15.28 -0.82 -23.72
C GLY A 46 -14.81 -0.51 -22.29
N TRP A 47 -13.93 -1.32 -21.69
CA TRP A 47 -13.39 -1.05 -20.35
C TRP A 47 -12.19 -0.10 -20.40
N ASN A 48 -12.40 1.16 -20.02
CA ASN A 48 -11.34 2.18 -20.01
C ASN A 48 -10.87 2.52 -18.60
N PHE A 49 -9.81 1.84 -18.15
CA PHE A 49 -9.21 2.02 -16.82
C PHE A 49 -8.55 3.39 -16.60
N TYR A 50 -8.36 4.19 -17.65
CA TYR A 50 -7.68 5.48 -17.57
C TYR A 50 -8.65 6.66 -17.44
N ARG A 51 -9.91 6.50 -17.86
CA ARG A 51 -10.89 7.59 -17.91
C ARG A 51 -12.20 7.29 -17.20
N ASP A 52 -12.60 6.03 -17.12
CA ASP A 52 -13.87 5.66 -16.51
C ASP A 52 -13.85 5.91 -14.98
N PRO A 53 -14.80 6.70 -14.44
CA PRO A 53 -14.94 6.92 -13.00
C PRO A 53 -15.08 5.63 -12.20
N PHE A 54 -15.70 4.58 -12.76
CA PHE A 54 -15.86 3.30 -12.09
C PHE A 54 -14.51 2.66 -11.74
N TRP A 55 -13.61 2.55 -12.72
CA TRP A 55 -12.29 1.95 -12.52
C TRP A 55 -11.33 2.88 -11.76
N THR A 56 -11.34 4.17 -12.08
CA THR A 56 -10.42 5.14 -11.45
C THR A 56 -10.75 5.40 -9.97
N THR A 57 -12.04 5.40 -9.60
CA THR A 57 -12.48 5.49 -8.21
C THR A 57 -12.09 4.23 -7.42
N GLN A 58 -12.31 3.04 -7.97
CA GLN A 58 -11.91 1.78 -7.34
C GLN A 58 -10.41 1.75 -7.05
N ARG A 59 -9.57 2.05 -8.04
CA ARG A 59 -8.12 2.16 -7.86
C ARG A 59 -7.78 3.10 -6.69
N SER A 60 -8.43 4.26 -6.63
CA SER A 60 -8.18 5.27 -5.61
C SER A 60 -8.57 4.78 -4.20
N ILE A 61 -9.69 4.08 -4.07
CA ILE A 61 -10.13 3.47 -2.80
C ILE A 61 -9.17 2.37 -2.37
N ILE A 62 -8.77 1.48 -3.28
CA ILE A 62 -7.85 0.37 -3.01
C ILE A 62 -6.52 0.91 -2.48
N VAL A 63 -5.90 1.86 -3.19
CA VAL A 63 -4.62 2.48 -2.76
C VAL A 63 -4.80 3.21 -1.44
N SER A 64 -5.91 3.93 -1.25
CA SER A 64 -6.21 4.61 0.03
C SER A 64 -6.26 3.62 1.19
N LEU A 65 -6.95 2.49 1.03
CA LEU A 65 -7.04 1.45 2.04
C LEU A 65 -5.68 0.85 2.38
N PHE A 66 -4.83 0.59 1.38
CA PHE A 66 -3.48 0.10 1.61
C PHE A 66 -2.64 1.06 2.43
N LEU A 67 -2.64 2.34 2.06
CA LEU A 67 -1.83 3.36 2.72
C LEU A 67 -2.36 3.68 4.12
N LEU A 68 -3.68 3.71 4.30
CA LEU A 68 -4.30 3.82 5.61
C LEU A 68 -3.87 2.65 6.51
N CYS A 69 -3.95 1.41 6.01
CA CYS A 69 -3.50 0.22 6.74
C CYS A 69 -1.98 0.22 7.02
N ALA A 70 -1.17 0.77 6.11
CA ALA A 70 0.27 0.92 6.30
C ALA A 70 0.58 1.94 7.40
N GLY A 71 -0.11 3.08 7.42
CA GLY A 71 -0.04 4.10 8.47
C GLY A 71 -0.45 3.54 9.83
N MET A 72 -1.59 2.84 9.91
CA MET A 72 -2.02 2.18 11.15
C MET A 72 -1.00 1.13 11.61
N GLY A 73 -0.36 0.42 10.67
CA GLY A 73 0.73 -0.50 10.95
C GLY A 73 1.97 0.20 11.53
N GLN A 74 2.33 1.40 11.06
CA GLN A 74 3.37 2.23 11.67
C GLN A 74 3.00 2.66 13.08
N ALA A 75 1.72 3.01 13.33
CA ALA A 75 1.25 3.38 14.67
C ALA A 75 1.42 2.23 15.68
N ILE A 76 1.04 1.01 15.27
CA ILE A 76 1.24 -0.19 16.08
C ILE A 76 2.73 -0.44 16.33
N ALA A 77 3.56 -0.38 15.29
CA ALA A 77 5.00 -0.62 15.41
C ALA A 77 5.67 0.41 16.33
N HIS A 78 5.26 1.67 16.24
CA HIS A 78 5.73 2.76 17.09
C HIS A 78 5.28 2.56 18.55
N ALA A 79 4.00 2.26 18.80
CA ALA A 79 3.48 1.97 20.14
C ALA A 79 4.14 0.75 20.81
N GLN A 80 4.59 -0.22 20.00
CA GLN A 80 5.35 -1.39 20.47
C GLN A 80 6.85 -1.12 20.68
N GLY A 81 7.31 0.13 20.51
CA GLY A 81 8.71 0.50 20.67
C GLY A 81 9.65 -0.12 19.64
N GLN A 82 9.18 -0.31 18.39
CA GLN A 82 10.02 -0.88 17.32
C GLN A 82 11.32 -0.08 17.16
N GLY A 83 12.47 -0.68 17.46
CA GLY A 83 13.77 -0.04 17.22
C GLY A 83 14.13 0.13 15.73
N TRP A 84 15.07 1.05 15.45
CA TRP A 84 15.57 1.35 14.11
C TRP A 84 16.08 0.14 13.30
N PRO A 85 16.80 -0.85 13.88
CA PRO A 85 17.27 -2.00 13.10
C PRO A 85 16.12 -2.83 12.50
N ARG A 86 15.02 -2.99 13.26
CA ARG A 86 13.84 -3.73 12.78
C ARG A 86 13.07 -2.93 11.72
N PHE A 87 12.99 -1.60 11.88
CA PHE A 87 12.42 -0.71 10.87
C PHE A 87 13.19 -0.83 9.55
N TRP A 88 14.51 -0.66 9.57
CA TRP A 88 15.35 -0.70 8.37
C TRP A 88 15.33 -2.05 7.66
N ARG A 89 15.26 -3.17 8.41
CA ARG A 89 15.08 -4.49 7.80
C ARG A 89 13.78 -4.58 7.01
N ARG A 90 12.66 -4.09 7.57
CA ARG A 90 11.36 -4.10 6.88
C ARG A 90 11.35 -3.12 5.71
N TRP A 91 11.94 -1.95 5.89
CA TRP A 91 12.07 -0.95 4.84
C TRP A 91 12.87 -1.49 3.65
N ALA A 92 14.01 -2.14 3.90
CA ALA A 92 14.86 -2.72 2.86
C ALA A 92 14.13 -3.80 2.06
N GLN A 93 13.25 -4.60 2.69
CA GLN A 93 12.39 -5.54 1.96
C GLN A 93 11.46 -4.81 0.99
N VAL A 94 10.78 -3.75 1.43
CA VAL A 94 9.87 -2.98 0.59
C VAL A 94 10.62 -2.27 -0.54
N ALA A 95 11.75 -1.63 -0.24
CA ALA A 95 12.59 -0.96 -1.23
C ALA A 95 13.17 -1.95 -2.25
N GLY A 96 13.65 -3.12 -1.81
CA GLY A 96 14.10 -4.19 -2.70
C GLY A 96 12.99 -4.69 -3.62
N CYS A 97 11.79 -4.92 -3.08
CA CYS A 97 10.61 -5.26 -3.88
C CYS A 97 10.25 -4.15 -4.90
N ALA A 98 10.36 -2.87 -4.52
CA ALA A 98 10.13 -1.76 -5.43
C ALA A 98 11.09 -1.81 -6.64
N LEU A 99 12.39 -1.99 -6.38
CA LEU A 99 13.40 -2.13 -7.44
C LEU A 99 13.15 -3.36 -8.33
N LEU A 100 12.74 -4.49 -7.75
CA LEU A 100 12.39 -5.68 -8.52
C LEU A 100 11.17 -5.45 -9.43
N VAL A 101 10.17 -4.70 -8.97
CA VAL A 101 9.01 -4.33 -9.79
C VAL A 101 9.43 -3.39 -10.93
N SER A 102 10.32 -2.43 -10.69
CA SER A 102 10.89 -1.60 -11.77
C SER A 102 11.65 -2.43 -12.80
N ALA A 103 12.52 -3.34 -12.34
CA ALA A 103 13.29 -4.20 -13.25
C ALA A 103 12.37 -5.13 -14.07
N GLY A 104 11.41 -5.79 -13.42
CA GLY A 104 10.46 -6.67 -14.10
C GLY A 104 9.58 -5.93 -15.10
N SER A 105 9.04 -4.76 -14.72
CA SER A 105 8.25 -3.94 -15.64
C SER A 105 9.08 -3.33 -16.76
N TRP A 106 10.37 -3.06 -16.56
CA TRP A 106 11.25 -2.60 -17.64
C TRP A 106 11.50 -3.67 -18.70
N LEU A 107 11.60 -4.94 -18.29
CA LEU A 107 11.71 -6.07 -19.22
C LEU A 107 10.42 -6.31 -20.02
N MET A 108 9.26 -6.12 -19.41
CA MET A 108 7.96 -6.38 -20.06
C MET A 108 7.41 -5.17 -20.83
N PHE A 109 7.61 -3.96 -20.32
CA PHE A 109 7.04 -2.71 -20.80
C PHE A 109 8.13 -1.61 -20.87
N PRO A 110 9.16 -1.73 -21.73
CA PRO A 110 10.33 -0.85 -21.69
C PRO A 110 10.02 0.64 -21.88
N ASN A 111 8.94 0.96 -22.61
CA ASN A 111 8.52 2.34 -22.88
C ASN A 111 7.68 2.98 -21.75
N SER A 112 7.12 2.16 -20.85
CA SER A 112 6.18 2.57 -19.79
C SER A 112 6.47 1.89 -18.44
N PHE A 113 7.71 1.46 -18.22
CA PHE A 113 8.10 0.77 -16.99
C PHE A 113 7.80 1.56 -15.71
N ILE A 114 7.66 0.86 -14.60
CA ILE A 114 7.31 1.43 -13.30
C ILE A 114 8.55 2.08 -12.70
N HIS A 115 8.71 3.39 -12.88
CA HIS A 115 9.79 4.17 -12.26
C HIS A 115 9.44 4.67 -10.85
N PHE A 116 8.15 4.91 -10.58
CA PHE A 116 7.65 5.38 -9.29
C PHE A 116 6.20 4.92 -9.03
N GLY A 117 6.06 3.63 -8.75
CA GLY A 117 4.80 3.00 -8.36
C GLY A 117 4.57 2.96 -6.84
N VAL A 118 3.52 2.29 -6.40
CA VAL A 118 3.07 2.26 -4.99
C VAL A 118 4.14 1.77 -4.01
N LEU A 119 4.98 0.79 -4.36
CA LEU A 119 6.04 0.32 -3.45
C LEU A 119 7.17 1.34 -3.25
N HIS A 120 7.51 2.10 -4.30
CA HIS A 120 8.47 3.21 -4.21
C HIS A 120 7.95 4.29 -3.29
N ALA A 121 6.68 4.65 -3.48
CA ALA A 121 5.98 5.63 -2.67
C ALA A 121 5.92 5.17 -1.20
N ILE A 122 5.54 3.93 -0.93
CA ILE A 122 5.51 3.36 0.43
C ILE A 122 6.91 3.38 1.05
N ALA A 123 7.97 3.06 0.32
CA ALA A 123 9.34 3.11 0.85
C ALA A 123 9.70 4.51 1.34
N VAL A 124 9.36 5.57 0.59
CA VAL A 124 9.56 6.96 1.00
C VAL A 124 8.66 7.32 2.18
N MET A 125 7.36 7.05 2.06
CA MET A 125 6.36 7.40 3.07
C MET A 125 6.62 6.73 4.41
N LEU A 126 7.12 5.49 4.44
CA LEU A 126 7.48 4.79 5.67
C LEU A 126 8.52 5.57 6.49
N ILE A 127 9.53 6.16 5.83
CA ILE A 127 10.54 6.98 6.52
C ILE A 127 9.91 8.26 7.05
N VAL A 128 9.17 8.98 6.20
CA VAL A 128 8.54 10.26 6.56
C VAL A 128 7.59 10.07 7.74
N VAL A 129 6.68 9.09 7.65
CA VAL A 129 5.69 8.78 8.68
C VAL A 129 6.36 8.33 9.98
N ARG A 130 7.46 7.57 9.89
CA ARG A 130 8.22 7.12 11.05
C ARG A 130 8.86 8.29 11.80
N LEU A 131 9.43 9.26 11.07
CA LEU A 131 10.04 10.46 11.65
C LEU A 131 8.99 11.44 12.20
N SER A 132 7.80 11.46 11.61
CA SER A 132 6.68 12.28 12.08
C SER A 132 5.79 11.58 13.11
N ALA A 133 6.17 10.40 13.62
CA ALA A 133 5.29 9.58 14.45
C ALA A 133 4.80 10.31 15.72
N ASP A 134 5.65 11.14 16.31
CA ASP A 134 5.37 11.87 17.55
C ASP A 134 4.62 13.20 17.33
N TRP A 135 4.21 13.52 16.10
CA TRP A 135 3.46 14.75 15.78
C TRP A 135 2.04 14.76 16.36
N GLY A 136 1.53 13.62 16.82
CA GLY A 136 0.21 13.50 17.46
C GLY A 136 -0.91 14.04 16.58
N ARG A 137 -1.70 15.00 17.10
CA ARG A 137 -2.85 15.57 16.36
C ARG A 137 -2.46 16.32 15.09
N TRP A 138 -1.21 16.79 14.97
CA TRP A 138 -0.73 17.49 13.78
C TRP A 138 -0.69 16.60 12.55
N LEU A 139 -0.65 15.27 12.70
CA LEU A 139 -0.77 14.32 11.60
C LEU A 139 -2.07 14.49 10.81
N TRP A 140 -3.18 14.89 11.47
CA TRP A 140 -4.45 15.16 10.79
C TRP A 140 -4.36 16.37 9.87
N LEU A 141 -3.77 17.47 10.36
CA LEU A 141 -3.59 18.70 9.60
C LEU A 141 -2.56 18.51 8.47
N ALA A 142 -1.43 17.86 8.76
CA ALA A 142 -0.43 17.51 7.75
C ALA A 142 -1.03 16.63 6.64
N GLY A 143 -1.87 15.66 7.03
CA GLY A 143 -2.60 14.83 6.07
C GLY A 143 -3.57 15.62 5.20
N LEU A 144 -4.33 16.55 5.79
CA LEU A 144 -5.22 17.44 5.06
C LEU A 144 -4.45 18.31 4.06
N ILE A 145 -3.34 18.92 4.49
CA ILE A 145 -2.48 19.73 3.62
C ILE A 145 -1.95 18.89 2.48
N ALA A 146 -1.42 17.68 2.75
CA ALA A 146 -0.88 16.81 1.71
C ALA A 146 -1.93 16.38 0.68
N VAL A 147 -3.17 16.14 1.10
CA VAL A 147 -4.26 15.76 0.19
C VAL A 147 -4.71 16.94 -0.67
N LEU A 148 -4.77 18.15 -0.09
CA LEU A 148 -5.27 19.34 -0.77
C LEU A 148 -4.22 20.04 -1.63
N LEU A 149 -2.94 20.02 -1.24
CA LEU A 149 -1.87 20.74 -1.93
C LEU A 149 -1.83 20.54 -3.46
N PRO A 150 -1.90 19.30 -4.00
CA PRO A 150 -1.88 19.09 -5.45
C PRO A 150 -3.12 19.63 -6.18
N GLN A 151 -4.20 20.03 -5.48
CA GLN A 151 -5.36 20.70 -6.09
C GLN A 151 -5.11 22.19 -6.34
N PHE A 152 -4.19 22.80 -5.60
CA PHE A 152 -3.89 24.23 -5.67
C PHE A 152 -2.52 24.54 -6.27
N VAL A 153 -1.58 23.60 -6.15
CA VAL A 153 -0.19 23.78 -6.60
C VAL A 153 0.14 22.67 -7.59
N GLN A 154 0.33 23.06 -8.84
CA GLN A 154 0.85 22.21 -9.91
C GLN A 154 1.76 23.05 -10.80
N HIS A 155 2.85 22.46 -11.30
CA HIS A 155 3.78 23.18 -12.16
C HIS A 155 4.47 22.27 -13.18
N GLU A 156 4.77 22.79 -14.37
CA GLU A 156 5.36 21.98 -15.45
C GLU A 156 6.73 21.40 -15.11
N LEU A 157 7.50 22.10 -14.25
CA LEU A 157 8.78 21.63 -13.73
C LEU A 157 8.66 20.26 -13.04
N PHE A 158 7.51 19.94 -12.44
CA PHE A 158 7.30 18.63 -11.81
C PHE A 158 7.04 17.51 -12.82
N ASN A 159 6.79 17.79 -14.10
CA ASN A 159 6.47 16.75 -15.09
C ASN A 159 7.68 15.88 -15.49
N VAL A 160 8.91 16.30 -15.16
CA VAL A 160 10.12 15.51 -15.43
C VAL A 160 10.22 14.31 -14.48
N ARG A 161 10.81 13.20 -14.95
CA ARG A 161 10.91 11.95 -14.19
C ARG A 161 11.57 12.11 -12.81
N ALA A 162 12.50 13.04 -12.66
CA ALA A 162 13.19 13.31 -11.39
C ALA A 162 12.30 13.98 -10.34
N LEU A 163 11.19 14.61 -10.73
CA LEU A 163 10.35 15.44 -9.85
C LEU A 163 8.88 15.01 -9.83
N ASN A 164 8.45 14.21 -10.80
CA ASN A 164 7.06 13.76 -10.90
C ASN A 164 6.62 12.92 -9.70
N TRP A 165 7.54 12.30 -8.98
CA TRP A 165 7.25 11.53 -7.78
C TRP A 165 6.64 12.39 -6.66
N THR A 166 6.75 13.72 -6.70
CA THR A 166 6.12 14.62 -5.73
C THR A 166 4.60 14.62 -5.81
N GLY A 167 4.03 14.46 -7.01
CA GLY A 167 2.58 14.53 -7.27
C GLY A 167 2.06 15.91 -7.66
N LEU A 168 2.92 16.93 -7.76
CA LEU A 168 2.56 18.31 -8.17
C LEU A 168 2.61 18.50 -9.70
N VAL A 169 2.37 17.42 -10.44
CA VAL A 169 2.43 17.36 -11.91
C VAL A 169 1.19 18.00 -12.54
N THR A 170 1.35 18.63 -13.71
CA THR A 170 0.20 19.10 -14.51
C THR A 170 -0.33 18.02 -15.46
N ARG A 171 0.48 17.01 -15.76
CA ARG A 171 0.11 15.85 -16.59
C ARG A 171 0.64 14.56 -15.98
N ARG A 172 -0.18 13.50 -16.02
CA ARG A 172 0.24 12.20 -15.52
C ARG A 172 1.34 11.62 -16.43
N PRO A 173 2.43 11.07 -15.85
CA PRO A 173 3.47 10.41 -16.64
C PRO A 173 2.95 9.10 -17.24
N VAL A 174 3.53 8.70 -18.37
CA VAL A 174 3.27 7.40 -18.99
C VAL A 174 4.07 6.34 -18.23
N THR A 175 3.37 5.52 -17.44
CA THR A 175 3.92 4.38 -16.72
C THR A 175 2.80 3.42 -16.30
N GLU A 176 3.09 2.12 -16.15
CA GLU A 176 2.10 1.11 -15.75
C GLU A 176 1.54 1.33 -14.34
N ASP A 177 2.33 1.91 -13.43
CA ASP A 177 1.84 2.33 -12.11
C ASP A 177 2.47 3.64 -11.68
N TYR A 178 1.62 4.60 -11.31
CA TYR A 178 2.02 5.91 -10.82
C TYR A 178 1.27 6.26 -9.54
N VAL A 179 1.99 6.20 -8.42
CA VAL A 179 1.51 6.61 -7.10
C VAL A 179 2.53 7.61 -6.54
N PRO A 180 2.35 8.92 -6.79
CA PRO A 180 3.27 9.93 -6.26
C PRO A 180 3.21 10.02 -4.72
N LEU A 181 4.04 10.88 -4.14
CA LEU A 181 4.01 11.17 -2.71
C LEU A 181 2.71 11.89 -2.32
N LEU A 182 2.32 12.94 -3.04
CA LEU A 182 1.07 13.66 -2.81
C LEU A 182 0.01 13.18 -3.81
N PRO A 183 -1.23 12.91 -3.39
CA PRO A 183 -1.83 13.17 -2.05
C PRO A 183 -1.60 12.04 -1.02
N TRP A 184 -0.98 10.95 -1.44
CA TRP A 184 -0.98 9.64 -0.78
C TRP A 184 -0.32 9.60 0.60
N LEU A 185 0.72 10.40 0.82
CA LEU A 185 1.35 10.61 2.11
C LEU A 185 0.32 11.09 3.16
N GLY A 186 -0.63 11.93 2.74
CA GLY A 186 -1.67 12.40 3.64
C GLY A 186 -2.59 11.28 4.13
N VAL A 187 -2.94 10.34 3.25
CA VAL A 187 -3.72 9.15 3.62
C VAL A 187 -2.94 8.28 4.60
N MET A 188 -1.62 8.11 4.40
CA MET A 188 -0.79 7.32 5.30
C MET A 188 -0.61 8.01 6.67
N TRP A 189 -0.48 9.34 6.72
CA TRP A 189 -0.50 10.10 7.98
C TRP A 189 -1.83 9.98 8.70
N TRP A 190 -2.96 10.05 8.01
CA TRP A 190 -4.27 9.77 8.60
C TRP A 190 -4.38 8.34 9.13
N GLY A 191 -3.78 7.37 8.44
CA GLY A 191 -3.65 6.00 8.93
C GLY A 191 -2.85 5.92 10.24
N MET A 192 -1.71 6.62 10.32
CA MET A 192 -0.91 6.72 11.54
C MET A 192 -1.72 7.35 12.69
N ALA A 193 -2.34 8.49 12.44
CA ALA A 193 -3.13 9.22 13.44
C ALA A 193 -4.33 8.41 13.93
N LEU A 194 -5.06 7.76 13.00
CA LEU A 194 -6.17 6.86 13.33
C LEU A 194 -5.68 5.66 14.14
N GLY A 195 -4.56 5.05 13.74
CA GLY A 195 -3.96 3.93 14.46
C GLY A 195 -3.59 4.31 15.90
N GLN A 196 -2.95 5.47 16.11
CA GLN A 196 -2.63 5.98 17.44
C GLN A 196 -3.89 6.25 18.27
N ALA A 197 -4.90 6.91 17.68
CA ALA A 197 -6.16 7.20 18.36
C ALA A 197 -6.90 5.92 18.79
N LEU A 198 -6.96 4.92 17.92
CA LEU A 198 -7.57 3.63 18.21
C LEU A 198 -6.79 2.87 19.28
N LEU A 199 -5.45 2.85 19.23
CA LEU A 199 -4.65 2.19 20.26
C LEU A 199 -4.83 2.84 21.64
N ALA A 200 -4.95 4.17 21.70
CA ALA A 200 -5.11 4.90 22.96
C ALA A 200 -6.53 4.74 23.57
N HIS A 201 -7.58 4.75 22.74
CA HIS A 201 -8.96 4.83 23.25
C HIS A 201 -9.78 3.55 23.05
N ARG A 202 -9.51 2.78 21.99
CA ARG A 202 -10.32 1.64 21.53
C ARG A 202 -9.46 0.50 20.93
N PRO A 203 -8.44 -0.02 21.65
CA PRO A 203 -7.51 -1.01 21.10
C PRO A 203 -8.22 -2.27 20.58
N GLN A 204 -9.39 -2.59 21.12
CA GLN A 204 -10.24 -3.71 20.71
C GLN A 204 -10.76 -3.63 19.27
N TRP A 205 -10.77 -2.45 18.66
CA TRP A 205 -11.14 -2.27 17.24
C TRP A 205 -10.05 -2.81 16.31
N LEU A 206 -8.79 -2.81 16.76
CA LEU A 206 -7.65 -3.32 16.01
C LEU A 206 -7.29 -4.76 16.44
N ALA A 207 -7.20 -4.98 17.75
CA ALA A 207 -6.87 -6.26 18.37
C ALA A 207 -8.13 -6.89 18.96
N GLY A 208 -8.69 -7.90 18.30
CA GLY A 208 -9.89 -8.55 18.79
C GLY A 208 -10.23 -9.80 18.01
N HIS A 209 -11.14 -10.60 18.57
CA HIS A 209 -11.65 -11.78 17.89
C HIS A 209 -12.24 -11.37 16.53
N LEU A 210 -11.73 -12.05 15.50
CA LEU A 210 -12.20 -11.97 14.14
C LEU A 210 -13.02 -13.23 13.86
N ALA A 211 -14.21 -13.06 13.31
CA ALA A 211 -15.10 -14.17 12.96
C ALA A 211 -14.36 -15.20 12.08
N ARG A 212 -14.60 -16.50 12.32
CA ARG A 212 -13.91 -17.59 11.61
C ARG A 212 -13.91 -17.43 10.08
N PRO A 213 -15.00 -17.00 9.41
CA PRO A 213 -15.01 -16.82 7.95
C PRO A 213 -14.05 -15.73 7.44
N LEU A 214 -13.68 -14.76 8.27
CA LEU A 214 -12.80 -13.65 7.90
C LEU A 214 -11.31 -13.95 8.19
N GLN A 215 -11.00 -15.04 8.89
CA GLN A 215 -9.63 -15.43 9.22
C GLN A 215 -8.71 -15.60 8.00
N PRO A 216 -9.15 -16.12 6.84
CA PRO A 216 -8.33 -16.18 5.64
C PRO A 216 -7.83 -14.80 5.19
N LEU A 217 -8.66 -13.76 5.32
CA LEU A 217 -8.25 -12.38 4.99
C LEU A 217 -7.15 -11.89 5.92
N ALA A 218 -7.23 -12.21 7.23
CA ALA A 218 -6.17 -11.87 8.16
C ALA A 218 -4.86 -12.60 7.84
N VAL A 219 -4.92 -13.87 7.44
CA VAL A 219 -3.72 -14.60 6.96
C VAL A 219 -3.14 -13.91 5.72
N LEU A 220 -3.97 -13.55 4.75
CA LEU A 220 -3.53 -12.86 3.54
C LEU A 220 -2.86 -11.51 3.86
N GLY A 221 -3.46 -10.71 4.75
CA GLY A 221 -2.92 -9.42 5.17
C GLY A 221 -1.57 -9.50 5.90
N ARG A 222 -1.31 -10.61 6.61
CA ARG A 222 0.02 -10.88 7.21
C ARG A 222 1.09 -11.12 6.16
N TRP A 223 0.75 -11.80 5.07
CA TRP A 223 1.63 -12.07 3.93
C TRP A 223 1.48 -11.05 2.79
N SER A 224 0.98 -9.85 3.11
CA SER A 224 0.63 -8.80 2.14
C SER A 224 1.70 -8.47 1.13
N LEU A 225 2.96 -8.31 1.55
CA LEU A 225 4.07 -8.00 0.62
C LEU A 225 4.33 -9.15 -0.36
N SER A 226 4.31 -10.40 0.11
CA SER A 226 4.52 -11.58 -0.73
C SER A 226 3.37 -11.73 -1.74
N PHE A 227 2.12 -11.59 -1.29
CA PHE A 227 0.97 -11.61 -2.18
C PHE A 227 1.05 -10.47 -3.21
N TYR A 228 1.37 -9.26 -2.77
CA TYR A 228 1.55 -8.10 -3.64
C TYR A 228 2.61 -8.37 -4.71
N MET A 229 3.74 -9.00 -4.39
CA MET A 229 4.77 -9.30 -5.39
C MET A 229 4.36 -10.38 -6.38
N LEU A 230 3.53 -11.34 -5.96
CA LEU A 230 3.19 -12.51 -6.77
C LEU A 230 1.92 -12.35 -7.60
N HIS A 231 0.95 -11.53 -7.16
CA HIS A 231 -0.35 -11.49 -7.82
C HIS A 231 -0.23 -11.15 -9.31
N GLN A 232 0.45 -10.06 -9.69
CA GLN A 232 0.49 -9.62 -11.10
C GLN A 232 1.24 -10.60 -12.01
N PRO A 233 2.45 -11.09 -11.67
CA PRO A 233 3.12 -12.11 -12.49
C PRO A 233 2.30 -13.39 -12.64
N VAL A 234 1.62 -13.83 -11.57
CA VAL A 234 0.77 -15.02 -11.60
C VAL A 234 -0.46 -14.78 -12.47
N LEU A 235 -1.15 -13.65 -12.33
CA LEU A 235 -2.33 -13.32 -13.11
C LEU A 235 -2.01 -13.23 -14.61
N ILE A 236 -0.96 -12.49 -14.98
CA ILE A 236 -0.49 -12.40 -16.37
C ILE A 236 -0.12 -13.80 -16.88
N GLY A 237 0.65 -14.58 -16.11
CA GLY A 237 1.07 -15.93 -16.50
C GLY A 237 -0.11 -16.87 -16.76
N LEU A 238 -1.12 -16.84 -15.89
CA LEU A 238 -2.35 -17.63 -16.04
C LEU A 238 -3.16 -17.20 -17.27
N LEU A 239 -3.32 -15.90 -17.51
CA LEU A 239 -4.06 -15.38 -18.65
C LEU A 239 -3.36 -15.69 -19.98
N LEU A 240 -2.03 -15.56 -20.03
CA LEU A 240 -1.24 -15.93 -21.22
C LEU A 240 -1.30 -17.43 -21.48
N ALA A 241 -1.20 -18.27 -20.44
CA ALA A 241 -1.34 -19.72 -20.57
C ALA A 241 -2.73 -20.11 -21.07
N TRP A 242 -3.79 -19.51 -20.50
CA TRP A 242 -5.16 -19.72 -20.96
C TRP A 242 -5.34 -19.31 -22.43
N ARG A 243 -4.83 -18.14 -22.83
CA ARG A 243 -4.90 -17.68 -24.22
C ARG A 243 -4.19 -18.64 -25.16
N TRP A 244 -2.99 -19.09 -24.81
CA TRP A 244 -2.25 -20.07 -25.60
C TRP A 244 -3.00 -21.40 -25.77
N LEU A 245 -3.72 -21.85 -24.73
CA LEU A 245 -4.55 -23.06 -24.79
C LEU A 245 -5.86 -22.87 -25.55
N ALA A 246 -6.42 -21.65 -25.57
CA ALA A 246 -7.70 -21.32 -26.18
C ALA A 246 -7.62 -21.02 -27.69
N GLY A 247 -6.42 -20.67 -28.20
CA GLY A 247 -6.17 -20.33 -29.61
C GLY A 247 -6.29 -18.84 -29.91
#